data_AF-A0A832CR73-F1
#
_entry.id   AF-A0A832CR73-F1
#
_cell.length_a   1.000
_cell.length_b   1.000
_cell.length_c   1.000
_cell.angle_alpha   90.00
_cell.angle_beta   90.00
_cell.angle_gamma   90.00
#
_symmetry.space_group_name_H-M   'P 1'
#
loop_
_entity.id
_entity.type
_entity.pdbx_description
1 polymer ?
#
loop_
_entity_poly.entity_id
_entity_poly.type
_entity_poly.pdbx_seq_one_letter_code
_entity_poly.pdbx_strand_id
1 'polypeptide(L)'
;MASLVLLAAAGMLAMQWLREMRAAQAAIDLQIRGRQAEWLAASGAALARARLRQDAFYAGESWSLPPGPDLVGAAQVAIAVEPEAGQPHSRRVRIVAQYGDAPPHQLRAERIVVIHLKE
;
A
#
# COMPACT_ATOMS: atom_id res chain seq x y z
N MET A 1 34.36 -26.86 33.18
CA MET A 1 34.14 -27.00 31.72
C MET A 1 32.65 -27.07 31.37
N ALA A 2 31.85 -27.92 32.04
CA ALA A 2 30.40 -28.03 31.78
C ALA A 2 29.62 -26.70 31.91
N SER A 3 29.93 -25.86 32.89
CA SER A 3 29.27 -24.54 33.09
C SER A 3 29.51 -23.56 31.93
N LEU A 4 30.70 -23.56 31.33
CA LEU A 4 31.02 -22.70 30.19
C LEU A 4 30.28 -23.15 28.92
N VAL A 5 30.14 -24.47 28.73
CA VAL A 5 29.38 -25.03 27.58
C VAL A 5 27.89 -24.67 27.69
N LEU A 6 27.31 -24.75 28.89
CA LEU A 6 25.91 -24.38 29.12
C LEU A 6 25.67 -22.88 28.90
N LEU A 7 26.57 -22.02 29.39
CA LEU A 7 26.47 -20.56 29.16
C LEU A 7 26.58 -20.22 27.67
N ALA A 8 27.49 -20.85 26.94
CA ALA A 8 27.64 -20.66 25.50
C ALA A 8 26.38 -21.10 24.75
N ALA A 9 25.81 -22.26 25.08
CA ALA A 9 24.58 -22.76 24.49
C ALA A 9 23.39 -21.83 24.75
N ALA A 10 23.22 -21.36 25.99
CA ALA A 10 22.17 -20.40 26.34
C ALA A 10 22.32 -19.07 25.58
N GLY A 11 23.55 -18.59 25.42
CA GLY A 11 23.84 -17.38 24.64
C GLY A 11 23.47 -17.51 23.16
N MET A 12 23.78 -18.66 22.54
CA MET A 12 23.41 -18.92 21.14
C MET A 12 21.89 -18.96 20.95
N LEU A 13 21.17 -19.63 21.86
CA LEU A 13 19.70 -19.68 21.82
C LEU A 13 19.07 -18.30 21.99
N ALA A 14 19.56 -17.51 22.94
CA ALA A 14 19.08 -16.14 23.15
C ALA A 14 19.30 -15.26 21.91
N MET A 15 20.46 -15.39 21.25
CA MET A 15 20.76 -14.64 20.03
C MET A 15 19.88 -15.08 18.85
N GLN A 16 19.58 -16.37 18.74
CA GLN A 16 18.67 -16.90 17.74
C GLN A 16 17.25 -16.34 17.92
N TRP A 17 16.71 -16.37 19.14
CA TRP A 17 15.39 -15.82 19.43
C TRP A 17 15.31 -14.31 19.15
N LEU A 18 16.34 -13.55 19.54
CA LEU A 18 16.38 -12.11 19.25
C LEU A 18 16.34 -11.84 17.74
N ARG A 19 17.01 -12.66 16.94
CA ARG A 19 17.00 -12.55 15.48
C ARG A 19 15.62 -12.91 14.90
N GLU A 20 14.98 -13.96 15.41
CA GLU A 20 13.63 -14.36 15.00
C GLU A 20 12.59 -13.28 15.34
N MET A 21 12.66 -12.70 16.54
CA MET A 21 11.77 -11.60 16.96
C MET A 21 11.92 -10.38 16.04
N ARG A 22 13.15 -9.99 15.71
CA ARG A 22 13.40 -8.88 14.77
C ARG A 22 12.86 -9.17 13.37
N ALA A 23 13.04 -10.40 12.89
CA ALA A 23 12.51 -10.81 11.59
C ALA A 23 10.97 -10.80 11.58
N ALA A 24 10.34 -11.31 12.64
CA ALA A 24 8.88 -11.31 12.80
C ALA A 24 8.33 -9.88 12.84
N GLN A 25 8.99 -8.98 13.57
CA GLN A 25 8.57 -7.59 13.68
C GLN A 25 8.68 -6.86 12.33
N ALA A 26 9.79 -7.05 11.60
CA ALA A 26 9.93 -6.52 10.26
C ALA A 26 8.88 -7.04 9.28
N ALA A 27 8.47 -8.32 9.40
CA ALA A 27 7.42 -8.90 8.59
C ALA A 27 6.04 -8.28 8.88
N ILE A 28 5.71 -8.05 10.17
CA ILE A 28 4.47 -7.37 10.58
C ILE A 28 4.43 -5.95 10.02
N ASP A 29 5.53 -5.20 10.15
CA ASP A 29 5.61 -3.84 9.63
C ASP A 29 5.38 -3.81 8.11
N LEU A 30 5.99 -4.74 7.37
CA LEU A 30 5.80 -4.86 5.93
C LEU A 30 4.33 -5.14 5.57
N GLN A 31 3.67 -6.02 6.32
CA GLN A 31 2.25 -6.34 6.11
C GLN A 31 1.35 -5.14 6.38
N ILE A 32 1.58 -4.40 7.47
CA ILE A 32 0.82 -3.20 7.82
C ILE A 32 0.95 -2.17 6.68
N ARG A 33 2.17 -1.90 6.24
CA ARG A 33 2.42 -0.95 5.15
C ARG A 33 1.76 -1.39 3.84
N GLY A 34 1.78 -2.69 3.55
CA GLY A 34 1.14 -3.26 2.36
C GLY A 34 -0.37 -3.00 2.37
N ARG A 35 -1.02 -3.28 3.50
CA ARG A 35 -2.45 -2.98 3.69
C ARG A 35 -2.77 -1.49 3.58
N GLN A 36 -1.90 -0.61 4.08
CA GLN A 36 -2.10 0.84 3.93
C GLN A 36 -2.08 1.25 2.45
N ALA A 37 -1.12 0.76 1.66
CA ALA A 37 -1.09 1.01 0.22
C ALA A 37 -2.36 0.47 -0.48
N GLU A 38 -2.82 -0.73 -0.12
CA GLU A 38 -4.04 -1.33 -0.67
C GLU A 38 -5.30 -0.52 -0.34
N TRP A 39 -5.43 -0.06 0.90
CA TRP A 39 -6.53 0.80 1.34
C TRP A 39 -6.54 2.14 0.63
N LEU A 40 -5.37 2.75 0.42
CA LEU A 40 -5.24 3.97 -0.37
C LEU A 40 -5.69 3.76 -1.83
N ALA A 41 -5.29 2.65 -2.46
CA ALA A 41 -5.74 2.32 -3.81
C ALA A 41 -7.27 2.06 -3.89
N ALA A 42 -7.84 1.42 -2.86
CA ALA A 42 -9.28 1.22 -2.76
C ALA A 42 -10.05 2.54 -2.58
N SER A 43 -9.55 3.42 -1.73
CA SER A 43 -10.10 4.78 -1.54
C SER A 43 -10.03 5.59 -2.82
N GLY A 44 -8.92 5.50 -3.57
CA GLY A 44 -8.80 6.13 -4.88
C GLY A 44 -9.83 5.60 -5.89
N ALA A 45 -10.12 4.30 -5.89
CA ALA A 45 -11.17 3.74 -6.74
C ALA A 45 -12.58 4.25 -6.36
N ALA A 46 -12.86 4.40 -5.06
CA ALA A 46 -14.11 4.99 -4.59
C ALA A 46 -14.24 6.46 -4.98
N LEU A 47 -13.16 7.24 -4.85
CA LEU A 47 -13.09 8.64 -5.28
C LEU A 47 -13.31 8.76 -6.80
N ALA A 48 -12.59 7.97 -7.62
CA ALA A 48 -12.74 7.98 -9.07
C ALA A 48 -14.19 7.71 -9.48
N ARG A 49 -14.86 6.77 -8.82
CA ARG A 49 -16.28 6.47 -9.05
C ARG A 49 -17.18 7.66 -8.70
N ALA A 50 -16.91 8.35 -7.60
CA ALA A 50 -17.66 9.54 -7.21
C ALA A 50 -17.43 10.69 -8.21
N ARG A 51 -16.19 10.94 -8.60
CA ARG A 51 -15.80 11.95 -9.60
C ARG A 51 -16.47 11.68 -10.95
N LEU A 52 -16.37 10.46 -11.47
CA LEU A 52 -16.96 10.08 -12.75
C LEU A 52 -18.49 10.16 -12.81
N ARG A 53 -19.16 10.09 -11.66
CA ARG A 53 -20.61 10.35 -11.57
C ARG A 53 -20.96 11.83 -11.65
N GLN A 54 -20.06 12.70 -11.22
CA GLN A 54 -20.25 14.16 -11.27
C GLN A 54 -19.75 14.74 -12.60
N ASP A 55 -18.69 14.17 -13.14
CA ASP A 55 -18.03 14.59 -14.38
C ASP A 55 -17.58 13.36 -15.19
N ALA A 56 -18.28 13.08 -16.29
CA ALA A 56 -17.98 11.97 -17.19
C ALA A 56 -16.65 12.13 -17.95
N PHE A 57 -16.05 13.32 -17.93
CA PHE A 57 -14.78 13.66 -18.56
C PHE A 57 -13.61 13.71 -17.57
N TYR A 58 -13.82 13.33 -16.30
CA TYR A 58 -12.75 13.24 -15.32
C TYR A 58 -11.62 12.31 -15.80
N ALA A 59 -10.43 12.88 -15.98
CA ALA A 59 -9.25 12.20 -16.52
C ALA A 59 -8.36 11.54 -15.44
N GLY A 60 -8.64 11.81 -14.16
CA GLY A 60 -7.80 11.40 -13.04
C GLY A 60 -7.24 12.59 -12.26
N GLU A 61 -6.64 12.29 -11.10
CA GLU A 61 -5.96 13.27 -10.26
C GLU A 61 -4.87 12.57 -9.44
N SER A 62 -3.91 13.34 -8.93
CA SER A 62 -2.87 12.85 -8.03
C SER A 62 -2.82 13.69 -6.77
N TRP A 63 -2.66 13.04 -5.62
CA TRP A 63 -2.51 13.73 -4.35
C TRP A 63 -1.52 13.03 -3.44
N SER A 64 -0.86 13.84 -2.61
CA SER A 64 0.07 13.38 -1.58
C SER A 64 -0.60 13.50 -0.21
N LEU A 65 -0.33 12.54 0.66
CA LEU A 65 -0.72 12.58 2.06
C LEU A 65 0.57 12.65 2.89
N PRO A 66 0.80 13.74 3.64
CA PRO A 66 1.90 13.78 4.58
C PRO A 66 1.64 12.79 5.73
N PRO A 67 2.69 12.39 6.47
CA PRO A 67 2.52 11.66 7.72
C PRO A 67 1.61 12.42 8.70
N GLY A 68 0.81 11.68 9.46
CA GLY A 68 -0.16 12.23 10.39
C GLY A 68 -0.60 11.20 11.45
N PRO A 69 -1.57 11.55 12.32
CA PRO A 69 -2.01 10.68 13.41
C PRO A 69 -2.54 9.32 12.92
N ASP A 70 -3.16 9.29 11.74
CA ASP A 70 -3.75 8.10 11.14
C ASP A 70 -2.85 7.44 10.07
N LEU A 71 -1.72 8.07 9.74
CA LEU A 71 -0.84 7.66 8.64
C LEU A 71 0.63 7.85 9.04
N VAL A 72 1.30 6.76 9.42
CA VAL A 72 2.66 6.83 9.98
C VAL A 72 3.70 7.30 8.96
N GLY A 73 3.51 7.00 7.66
CA GLY A 73 4.41 7.41 6.58
C GLY A 73 3.72 8.24 5.52
N ALA A 74 4.50 8.92 4.68
CA ALA A 74 3.96 9.66 3.55
C ALA A 74 3.32 8.70 2.53
N ALA A 75 2.33 9.20 1.80
CA ALA A 75 1.74 8.46 0.70
C ALA A 75 1.49 9.33 -0.52
N GLN A 76 1.53 8.70 -1.69
CA GLN A 76 1.16 9.30 -2.96
C GLN A 76 0.12 8.40 -3.63
N VAL A 77 -0.99 8.98 -4.06
CA VAL A 77 -1.97 8.30 -4.89
C VAL A 77 -2.06 8.99 -6.24
N ALA A 78 -2.08 8.20 -7.31
CA ALA A 78 -2.29 8.65 -8.67
C ALA A 78 -3.45 7.86 -9.28
N ILE A 79 -4.44 8.58 -9.78
CA ILE A 79 -5.55 8.04 -10.57
C ILE A 79 -5.34 8.47 -12.02
N ALA A 80 -5.41 7.51 -12.93
CA ALA A 80 -5.52 7.75 -14.36
C ALA A 80 -6.81 7.11 -14.87
N VAL A 81 -7.55 7.84 -15.70
CA VAL A 81 -8.79 7.37 -16.31
C VAL A 81 -8.65 7.36 -17.81
N GLU A 82 -8.96 6.23 -18.41
CA GLU A 82 -8.93 6.02 -19.86
C GLU A 82 -10.29 5.48 -20.34
N PRO A 83 -10.68 5.76 -21.60
CA PRO A 83 -11.82 5.07 -22.21
C PRO A 83 -11.59 3.55 -22.23
N GLU A 84 -12.62 2.76 -21.93
CA GLU A 84 -12.54 1.31 -22.07
C GLU A 84 -12.80 0.92 -23.53
N ALA A 85 -11.92 0.10 -24.10
CA ALA A 85 -12.00 -0.28 -25.50
C ALA A 85 -13.31 -1.04 -25.80
N GLY A 86 -14.04 -0.59 -26.83
CA GLY A 86 -15.32 -1.20 -27.22
C GLY A 86 -16.49 -0.89 -26.28
N GLN A 87 -16.33 -0.03 -25.28
CA GLN A 87 -17.40 0.35 -24.35
C GLN A 87 -17.43 1.88 -24.10
N PRO A 88 -18.18 2.65 -24.93
CA PRO A 88 -18.19 4.11 -24.87
C PRO A 88 -18.62 4.70 -23.52
N HIS A 89 -19.51 3.99 -22.82
CA HIS A 89 -20.02 4.37 -21.50
C HIS A 89 -19.23 3.76 -20.35
N SER A 90 -18.07 3.16 -20.62
CA SER A 90 -17.19 2.60 -19.60
C SER A 90 -15.86 3.36 -19.55
N ARG A 91 -15.30 3.42 -18.36
CA ARG A 91 -13.98 3.99 -18.10
C ARG A 91 -13.11 2.99 -17.38
N ARG A 92 -11.90 2.79 -17.90
CA ARG A 92 -10.83 2.06 -17.23
C ARG A 92 -10.12 3.02 -16.29
N VAL A 93 -10.16 2.73 -15.00
CA VAL A 93 -9.49 3.53 -13.98
C VAL A 93 -8.32 2.75 -13.43
N ARG A 94 -7.12 3.30 -13.58
CA ARG A 94 -5.88 2.80 -12.97
C ARG A 94 -5.56 3.65 -11.75
N ILE A 95 -5.42 3.01 -10.60
CA ILE A 95 -5.05 3.65 -9.35
C ILE A 95 -3.73 3.06 -8.89
N VAL A 96 -2.75 3.92 -8.63
CA VAL A 96 -1.47 3.54 -8.05
C VAL A 96 -1.31 4.28 -6.74
N ALA A 97 -1.18 3.53 -5.65
CA ALA A 97 -0.87 4.06 -4.33
C ALA A 97 0.55 3.65 -3.95
N GLN A 98 1.34 4.62 -3.52
CA GLN A 98 2.67 4.44 -2.97
C GLN A 98 2.64 4.88 -1.52
N TYR A 99 3.13 4.05 -0.61
CA TYR A 99 3.16 4.30 0.82
C TYR A 99 4.58 4.12 1.36
N GLY A 100 5.08 5.11 2.10
CA GLY A 100 6.42 5.16 2.66
C GLY A 100 7.29 6.28 2.07
N ASP A 101 8.25 6.74 2.85
CA ASP A 101 9.00 7.98 2.57
C ASP A 101 10.14 7.80 1.56
N ALA A 102 10.74 6.60 1.49
CA ALA A 102 11.81 6.27 0.55
C ALA A 102 11.99 4.75 0.38
N PRO A 103 12.58 4.29 -0.75
CA PRO A 103 13.10 2.92 -0.86
C PRO A 103 14.13 2.62 0.24
N PRO A 104 14.18 1.40 0.79
CA PRO A 104 13.42 0.19 0.43
C PRO A 104 12.06 0.08 1.14
N HIS A 105 11.67 1.08 1.92
CA HIS A 105 10.50 1.06 2.79
C HIS A 105 9.19 1.45 2.11
N GLN A 106 9.30 1.89 0.85
CA GLN A 106 8.17 2.25 0.01
C GLN A 106 7.50 1.00 -0.56
N LEU A 107 6.19 0.88 -0.32
CA LEU A 107 5.36 -0.15 -0.93
C LEU A 107 4.40 0.47 -1.93
N ARG A 108 4.11 -0.30 -2.98
CA ARG A 108 3.22 0.10 -4.05
C ARG A 108 2.08 -0.89 -4.16
N ALA A 109 0.86 -0.38 -4.17
CA ALA A 109 -0.34 -1.11 -4.55
C ALA A 109 -0.90 -0.53 -5.84
N GLU A 110 -1.36 -1.40 -6.73
CA GLU A 110 -2.01 -1.01 -7.97
C GLU A 110 -3.38 -1.67 -8.05
N ARG A 111 -4.37 -0.89 -8.47
CA ARG A 111 -5.73 -1.37 -8.69
C ARG A 111 -6.25 -0.85 -10.01
N ILE A 112 -6.85 -1.74 -10.79
CA ILE A 112 -7.53 -1.38 -12.04
C ILE A 112 -9.00 -1.75 -11.87
N VAL A 113 -9.89 -0.81 -12.17
CA VAL A 113 -11.34 -1.03 -12.13
C VAL A 113 -11.98 -0.47 -13.39
N VAL A 114 -13.02 -1.14 -13.88
CA VAL A 114 -13.88 -0.62 -14.94
C VAL A 114 -15.12 -0.01 -14.29
N ILE A 115 -15.46 1.22 -14.67
CA ILE A 115 -16.62 1.95 -14.15
C ILE A 115 -17.55 2.26 -15.31
N HIS A 116 -18.77 1.75 -15.21
CA HIS A 116 -19.85 2.08 -16.13
C HIS A 116 -20.50 3.40 -15.70
N LEU A 117 -20.55 4.35 -16.62
CA LEU A 117 -21.28 5.60 -16.51
C LEU A 117 -22.77 5.30 -16.69
N LYS A 118 -23.63 5.93 -15.89
CA LYS A 118 -25.08 5.88 -16.15
C LYS A 118 -25.39 6.81 -17.32
N GLU A 119 -26.26 6.34 -18.21
CA GLU A 119 -26.90 7.16 -19.24
C GLU A 119 -27.75 8.27 -18.64
#